data_AF-A0A3M9NCP8-F1
#
_entry.id   AF-A0A3M9NCP8-F1
#
_cell.length_a   1.000
_cell.length_b   1.000
_cell.length_c   1.000
_cell.angle_alpha   90.00
_cell.angle_beta   90.00
_cell.angle_gamma   90.00
#
_symmetry.space_group_name_H-M   'P 1'
#
loop_
_entity.id
_entity.type
_entity.pdbx_description
1 polymer ?
#
loop_
_entity_poly.entity_id
_entity_poly.type
_entity_poly.pdbx_seq_one_letter_code
_entity_poly.pdbx_strand_id
1 'polypeptide(L)'
;MKIIYNVRLLMITFIVACLSFFGCKKDNENPVSSATELLSFGPTGAEPGDTIRFYGTNLDKVTQIDFTNASVAGSNFLSQSKTEIHVIVPTETEKGYVTLKTPSGDITSKTQFNIGVTATVSSITNEARPGENISIKGDYLNWVTGVTFNDGKIVTSFVSQTKNELQVTVPIDAQTGTLVLAYGGTDSSFVETTDTLHVTLPMATMLSPNPVKHADELTITGTNLDLATKVYFNGVAAAVTTFISQSATKIVVKVPGETINGKVTLEAASGVQTMSSVDLNVLMPSVTKMDPNPVDPETNLTITGINLNLVSSILFQNADPVTKFVSQSATQIVVKVPKGVTEGKITLGVLNSILTVQSGDILKITGAIPPPVIAFPFYTDAVTSNWNGWIGGGWGGTANYSNTSPVREGDKSIKIDYVGGYGSPMQIGGANINLSGYTTFKISIYGAPGSNGKTVTIAFNGVNGKYNLNVVEGKWTDYAIPVSTLTSDATLKEIWVQEFSGTGAFSIYVDDMGLN
;
A
#
# COMPACT_ATOMS: atom_id res chain seq x y z
N MET A 1 -30.21 10.61 27.33
CA MET A 1 -29.91 11.01 28.72
C MET A 1 -29.22 12.38 28.67
N LYS A 2 -29.79 13.41 29.35
CA LYS A 2 -29.38 14.85 29.43
C LYS A 2 -29.55 15.64 28.12
N ILE A 3 -30.47 16.60 27.89
CA ILE A 3 -31.08 17.76 28.61
C ILE A 3 -30.08 18.88 28.97
N ILE A 4 -30.41 20.09 28.47
CA ILE A 4 -30.17 21.49 28.94
C ILE A 4 -29.34 22.30 27.91
N TYR A 5 -29.64 23.50 27.40
CA TYR A 5 -30.70 24.52 27.46
C TYR A 5 -30.47 25.49 26.26
N ASN A 6 -31.50 26.04 25.59
CA ASN A 6 -31.46 27.43 25.08
C ASN A 6 -32.84 27.97 24.68
N VAL A 7 -33.65 28.19 25.72
CA VAL A 7 -34.90 28.96 25.67
C VAL A 7 -34.57 30.40 26.02
N ARG A 8 -34.17 31.22 25.03
CA ARG A 8 -34.15 32.69 25.11
C ARG A 8 -34.13 33.32 23.71
N LEU A 9 -35.21 33.17 22.94
CA LEU A 9 -35.56 34.13 21.88
C LEU A 9 -37.04 34.02 21.48
N LEU A 10 -37.92 33.92 22.47
CA LEU A 10 -39.37 33.90 22.24
C LEU A 10 -40.08 34.69 23.35
N MET A 11 -39.74 35.97 23.48
CA MET A 11 -40.47 36.89 24.36
C MET A 11 -40.22 38.37 24.01
N ILE A 12 -40.38 38.75 22.73
CA ILE A 12 -40.59 40.14 22.30
C ILE A 12 -41.56 40.13 21.10
N THR A 13 -42.75 39.58 21.33
CA THR A 13 -43.87 39.59 20.36
C THR A 13 -45.17 39.77 21.13
N PHE A 14 -45.29 40.89 21.83
CA PHE A 14 -46.56 41.51 22.26
C PHE A 14 -46.19 42.84 22.93
N ILE A 15 -46.93 43.92 22.66
CA ILE A 15 -46.65 45.33 23.03
C ILE A 15 -45.78 46.09 22.01
N VAL A 16 -46.33 46.33 20.81
CA VAL A 16 -46.49 47.67 20.20
C VAL A 16 -47.72 47.60 19.29
N ALA A 17 -48.90 47.56 19.92
CA ALA A 17 -50.19 47.75 19.28
C ALA A 17 -50.84 48.97 19.92
N CYS A 18 -50.41 50.17 19.50
CA CYS A 18 -51.14 51.44 19.60
C CYS A 18 -50.24 52.56 19.06
N LEU A 19 -50.84 53.48 18.28
CA LEU A 19 -50.25 54.64 17.60
C LEU A 19 -49.54 54.22 16.28
N SER A 20 -50.10 54.39 15.08
CA SER A 20 -50.72 55.59 14.54
C SER A 20 -51.63 55.25 13.34
N PHE A 21 -52.95 55.31 13.54
CA PHE A 21 -53.89 55.54 12.45
C PHE A 21 -53.97 57.06 12.23
N PHE A 22 -53.07 57.60 11.40
CA PHE A 22 -53.38 58.82 10.65
C PHE A 22 -53.94 58.37 9.32
N GLY A 23 -55.25 58.55 9.15
CA GLY A 23 -55.90 58.44 7.86
C GLY A 23 -55.30 59.46 6.91
N CYS A 24 -54.62 58.96 5.86
CA CYS A 24 -54.38 59.77 4.69
C CYS A 24 -55.73 60.02 4.01
N LYS A 25 -56.15 61.29 4.02
CA LYS A 25 -57.21 61.79 3.15
C LYS A 25 -56.94 61.33 1.73
N LYS A 26 -57.94 60.67 1.17
CA LYS A 26 -58.10 60.39 -0.25
C LYS A 26 -58.41 61.73 -0.92
N ASP A 27 -57.38 62.51 -1.23
CA ASP A 27 -57.43 63.67 -2.11
C ASP A 27 -56.02 63.96 -2.62
N ASN A 28 -55.70 63.35 -3.76
CA ASN A 28 -54.99 64.00 -4.85
C ASN A 28 -55.12 63.04 -6.03
N GLU A 29 -55.93 63.44 -7.00
CA GLU A 29 -55.77 63.00 -8.38
C GLU A 29 -54.32 63.27 -8.75
N ASN A 30 -53.47 62.25 -8.67
CA ASN A 30 -52.20 62.28 -9.36
C ASN A 30 -52.55 62.54 -10.83
N PRO A 31 -51.90 63.50 -11.51
CA PRO A 31 -52.04 63.58 -12.94
C PRO A 31 -51.65 62.19 -13.45
N VAL A 32 -52.53 61.57 -14.24
CA VAL A 32 -52.17 60.35 -14.97
C VAL A 32 -50.93 60.72 -15.76
N SER A 33 -49.76 60.30 -15.28
CA SER A 33 -48.49 60.62 -15.91
C SER A 33 -48.62 60.20 -17.37
N SER A 34 -48.44 61.15 -18.29
CA SER A 34 -48.42 60.85 -19.72
C SER A 34 -47.13 60.13 -20.11
N ALA A 35 -46.18 59.97 -19.19
CA ALA A 35 -44.95 59.24 -19.42
C ALA A 35 -45.21 57.74 -19.47
N THR A 36 -44.52 57.07 -20.39
CA THR A 36 -44.46 55.62 -20.41
C THR A 36 -43.45 55.17 -19.36
N GLU A 37 -43.86 54.34 -18.41
CA GLU A 37 -43.02 53.90 -17.31
C GLU A 37 -43.16 52.39 -17.07
N LEU A 38 -42.04 51.71 -16.82
CA LEU A 38 -42.01 50.33 -16.33
C LEU A 38 -41.93 50.33 -14.80
N LEU A 39 -42.92 49.75 -14.13
CA LEU A 39 -42.98 49.66 -12.68
C LEU A 39 -42.42 48.33 -12.15
N SER A 40 -42.81 47.21 -12.78
CA SER A 40 -42.35 45.87 -12.40
C SER A 40 -42.50 44.89 -13.55
N PHE A 41 -41.79 43.77 -13.49
CA PHE A 41 -41.97 42.65 -14.42
C PHE A 41 -41.79 41.32 -13.69
N GLY A 42 -42.38 40.25 -14.22
CA GLY A 42 -42.28 38.90 -13.63
C GLY A 42 -43.16 37.85 -14.32
N PRO A 43 -43.15 36.60 -13.85
CA PRO A 43 -42.50 36.13 -12.63
C PRO A 43 -40.97 36.07 -12.73
N THR A 44 -40.29 36.17 -11.58
CA THR A 44 -38.86 35.84 -11.47
C THR A 44 -38.68 34.32 -11.61
N GLY A 45 -37.64 33.86 -12.31
CA GLY A 45 -37.43 32.43 -12.55
C GLY A 45 -38.20 31.86 -13.74
N ALA A 46 -38.86 32.70 -14.55
CA ALA A 46 -39.45 32.28 -15.81
C ALA A 46 -38.40 31.58 -16.69
N GLU A 47 -38.77 30.43 -17.25
CA GLU A 47 -37.93 29.69 -18.20
C GLU A 47 -38.15 30.20 -19.63
N PRO A 48 -37.21 29.99 -20.56
CA PRO A 48 -37.47 30.27 -21.96
C PRO A 48 -38.70 29.52 -22.47
N GLY A 49 -39.61 30.24 -23.13
CA GLY A 49 -40.94 29.73 -23.50
C GLY A 49 -42.06 30.11 -22.53
N ASP A 50 -41.76 30.51 -21.30
CA ASP A 50 -42.76 31.00 -20.35
C ASP A 50 -43.28 32.38 -20.72
N THR A 51 -44.46 32.71 -20.19
CA THR A 51 -45.02 34.07 -20.29
C THR A 51 -44.49 34.95 -19.17
N ILE A 52 -43.82 36.04 -19.55
CA ILE A 52 -43.43 37.13 -18.66
C ILE A 52 -44.34 38.34 -18.87
N ARG A 53 -44.65 39.04 -17.78
CA ARG A 53 -45.58 40.16 -17.73
C ARG A 53 -44.85 41.41 -17.29
N PHE A 54 -45.11 42.52 -17.98
CA PHE A 54 -44.59 43.85 -17.65
C PHE A 54 -45.74 44.73 -17.19
N TYR A 55 -45.59 45.39 -16.04
CA TYR A 55 -46.58 46.27 -15.42
C TYR A 55 -46.08 47.71 -15.42
N GLY A 56 -46.95 48.66 -15.78
CA GLY A 56 -46.53 50.04 -15.97
C GLY A 56 -47.65 51.02 -16.30
N THR A 57 -47.26 52.17 -16.87
CA THR A 57 -48.16 53.20 -17.41
C THR A 57 -47.86 53.44 -18.88
N ASN A 58 -48.92 53.69 -19.67
CA ASN A 58 -48.87 53.93 -21.13
C ASN A 58 -48.08 52.87 -21.92
N LEU A 59 -48.12 51.61 -21.46
CA LEU A 59 -47.40 50.50 -22.06
C LEU A 59 -47.90 50.13 -23.46
N ASP A 60 -49.06 50.64 -23.90
CA ASP A 60 -49.55 50.55 -25.27
C ASP A 60 -48.63 51.27 -26.29
N LYS A 61 -47.69 52.08 -25.82
CA LYS A 61 -46.68 52.77 -26.64
C LYS A 61 -45.40 51.97 -26.87
N VAL A 62 -45.23 50.82 -26.21
CA VAL A 62 -44.05 49.99 -26.38
C VAL A 62 -44.11 49.28 -27.74
N THR A 63 -43.04 49.41 -28.52
CA THR A 63 -42.96 48.81 -29.87
C THR A 63 -42.08 47.57 -29.93
N GLN A 64 -41.22 47.36 -28.94
CA GLN A 64 -40.31 46.22 -28.83
C GLN A 64 -39.81 46.08 -27.40
N ILE A 65 -39.54 44.84 -26.97
CA ILE A 65 -38.89 44.53 -25.70
C ILE A 65 -37.58 43.80 -26.00
N ASP A 66 -36.47 44.40 -25.58
CA ASP A 66 -35.14 43.81 -25.68
C ASP A 66 -34.75 43.13 -24.38
N PHE A 67 -34.51 41.83 -24.47
CA PHE A 67 -33.83 41.03 -23.47
C PHE A 67 -32.32 41.04 -23.74
N THR A 68 -31.54 40.48 -22.82
CA THR A 68 -30.11 40.25 -23.10
C THR A 68 -29.99 39.13 -24.13
N ASN A 69 -29.37 39.43 -25.28
CA ASN A 69 -29.17 38.53 -26.42
C ASN A 69 -30.45 38.08 -27.17
N ALA A 70 -31.61 38.71 -26.92
CA ALA A 70 -32.84 38.44 -27.66
C ALA A 70 -33.79 39.64 -27.67
N SER A 71 -34.70 39.70 -28.65
CA SER A 71 -35.69 40.78 -28.77
C SER A 71 -37.06 40.25 -29.17
N VAL A 72 -38.12 40.87 -28.65
CA VAL A 72 -39.51 40.59 -29.01
C VAL A 72 -40.11 41.85 -29.60
N ALA A 73 -40.43 41.83 -30.89
CA ALA A 73 -41.14 42.92 -31.56
C ALA A 73 -42.59 43.02 -31.05
N GLY A 74 -43.17 44.22 -31.05
CA GLY A 74 -44.52 44.46 -30.54
C GLY A 74 -45.62 43.68 -31.25
N SER A 75 -45.41 43.33 -32.52
CA SER A 75 -46.31 42.43 -33.27
C SER A 75 -46.38 41.01 -32.70
N ASN A 76 -45.41 40.61 -31.89
CA ASN A 76 -45.27 39.27 -31.31
C ASN A 76 -45.62 39.25 -29.82
N PHE A 77 -46.15 40.36 -29.27
CA PHE A 77 -46.68 40.38 -27.91
C PHE A 77 -47.94 39.51 -27.84
N LEU A 78 -48.08 38.72 -26.76
CA LEU A 78 -49.28 37.92 -26.53
C LEU A 78 -50.49 38.80 -26.23
N SER A 79 -50.25 39.89 -25.49
CA SER A 79 -51.22 40.93 -25.21
C SER A 79 -50.51 42.25 -24.89
N GLN A 80 -51.16 43.36 -25.18
CA GLN A 80 -50.66 44.70 -24.87
C GLN A 80 -51.82 45.62 -24.51
N SER A 81 -51.67 46.32 -23.39
CA SER A 81 -52.60 47.32 -22.89
C SER A 81 -51.83 48.51 -22.34
N LYS A 82 -52.54 49.55 -21.88
CA LYS A 82 -51.90 50.72 -21.24
C LYS A 82 -51.14 50.36 -19.96
N THR A 83 -51.51 49.27 -19.28
CA THR A 83 -50.99 48.94 -17.94
C THR A 83 -50.19 47.65 -17.90
N GLU A 84 -50.30 46.81 -18.95
CA GLU A 84 -49.69 45.48 -18.96
C GLU A 84 -49.30 45.03 -20.36
N ILE A 85 -48.15 44.35 -20.49
CA ILE A 85 -47.71 43.64 -21.69
C ILE A 85 -47.37 42.20 -21.30
N HIS A 86 -47.82 41.23 -22.09
CA HIS A 86 -47.43 39.82 -21.98
C HIS A 86 -46.57 39.43 -23.17
N VAL A 87 -45.41 38.82 -22.91
CA VAL A 87 -44.55 38.27 -23.96
C VAL A 87 -44.05 36.88 -23.56
N ILE A 88 -43.71 36.07 -24.55
CA ILE A 88 -42.97 34.83 -24.33
C ILE A 88 -41.49 35.17 -24.15
N VAL A 89 -40.84 34.60 -23.14
CA VAL A 89 -39.39 34.71 -22.93
C VAL A 89 -38.66 34.02 -24.10
N PRO A 90 -37.85 34.73 -24.90
CA PRO A 90 -37.11 34.12 -26.01
C PRO A 90 -36.11 33.05 -25.56
N THR A 91 -35.87 32.04 -26.39
CA THR A 91 -34.93 30.92 -26.14
C THR A 91 -33.47 31.34 -25.97
N GLU A 92 -33.08 32.47 -26.56
CA GLU A 92 -31.71 33.00 -26.49
C GLU A 92 -31.52 34.04 -25.37
N THR A 93 -32.53 34.21 -24.50
CA THR A 93 -32.45 35.16 -23.39
C THR A 93 -31.35 34.78 -22.42
N GLU A 94 -30.51 35.74 -22.08
CA GLU A 94 -29.51 35.62 -21.01
C GLU A 94 -29.84 36.53 -19.81
N LYS A 95 -29.09 36.34 -18.72
CA LYS A 95 -29.20 37.21 -17.54
C LYS A 95 -28.80 38.65 -17.89
N GLY A 96 -29.69 39.59 -17.61
CA GLY A 96 -29.37 41.01 -17.73
C GLY A 96 -30.58 41.92 -17.71
N TYR A 97 -30.41 43.18 -18.08
CA TYR A 97 -31.50 44.14 -18.04
C TYR A 97 -32.42 43.98 -19.26
N VAL A 98 -33.72 44.15 -19.02
CA VAL A 98 -34.73 44.27 -20.08
C VAL A 98 -34.94 45.74 -20.43
N THR A 99 -35.09 46.06 -21.72
CA THR A 99 -35.33 47.41 -22.23
C THR A 99 -36.61 47.46 -23.08
N LEU A 100 -37.53 48.35 -22.74
CA LEU A 100 -38.75 48.62 -23.51
C LEU A 100 -38.45 49.77 -24.48
N LYS A 101 -38.65 49.55 -25.77
CA LYS A 101 -38.53 50.56 -26.82
C LYS A 101 -39.83 51.32 -26.96
N THR A 102 -39.78 52.65 -26.92
CA THR A 102 -40.93 53.52 -27.15
C THR A 102 -40.56 54.67 -28.10
N PRO A 103 -41.53 55.29 -28.79
CA PRO A 103 -41.27 56.47 -29.63
C PRO A 103 -40.66 57.66 -28.85
N SER A 104 -40.85 57.71 -27.53
CA SER A 104 -40.37 58.78 -26.67
C SER A 104 -39.00 58.49 -26.03
N GLY A 105 -38.42 57.31 -26.30
CA GLY A 105 -37.15 56.86 -25.75
C GLY A 105 -37.21 55.46 -25.15
N ASP A 106 -36.04 54.94 -24.79
CA ASP A 106 -35.88 53.60 -24.21
C ASP A 106 -36.10 53.62 -22.69
N ILE A 107 -36.75 52.58 -22.18
CA ILE A 107 -36.99 52.38 -20.75
C ILE A 107 -36.28 51.09 -20.32
N THR A 108 -35.14 51.23 -19.64
CA THR A 108 -34.42 50.08 -19.08
C THR A 108 -34.93 49.74 -17.67
N SER A 109 -35.13 48.45 -17.44
CA SER A 109 -35.50 47.90 -16.12
C SER A 109 -34.47 48.23 -15.02
N LYS A 110 -34.95 48.36 -13.78
CA LYS A 110 -34.10 48.64 -12.61
C LYS A 110 -33.43 47.40 -12.03
N THR A 111 -34.01 46.24 -12.24
CA THR A 111 -33.50 44.94 -11.79
C THR A 111 -33.15 44.09 -13.00
N GLN A 112 -32.10 43.29 -12.89
CA GLN A 112 -31.79 42.30 -13.93
C GLN A 112 -32.87 41.22 -13.97
N PHE A 113 -33.29 40.86 -15.16
CA PHE A 113 -34.01 39.63 -15.41
C PHE A 113 -33.04 38.47 -15.40
N ASN A 114 -33.38 37.45 -14.61
CA ASN A 114 -32.68 36.18 -14.56
C ASN A 114 -33.71 35.10 -14.88
N ILE A 115 -33.31 34.11 -15.66
CA ILE A 115 -34.21 33.05 -16.13
C ILE A 115 -33.96 31.75 -15.37
N GLY A 116 -34.98 30.91 -15.28
CA GLY A 116 -34.79 29.50 -14.96
C GLY A 116 -34.15 28.82 -16.17
N VAL A 117 -33.08 28.05 -15.95
CA VAL A 117 -32.46 27.24 -17.01
C VAL A 117 -32.21 25.86 -16.46
N THR A 118 -32.44 24.85 -17.30
CA THR A 118 -32.09 23.46 -17.02
C THR A 118 -31.03 23.03 -18.01
N ALA A 119 -29.76 23.07 -17.60
CA ALA A 119 -28.68 22.62 -18.45
C ALA A 119 -28.77 21.10 -18.66
N THR A 120 -28.51 20.65 -19.88
CA THR A 120 -28.52 19.23 -20.25
C THR A 120 -27.21 18.85 -20.88
N VAL A 121 -26.83 17.58 -20.72
CA VAL A 121 -25.67 16.99 -21.43
C VAL A 121 -26.19 15.90 -22.34
N SER A 122 -25.81 15.97 -23.62
CA SER A 122 -26.16 14.99 -24.64
C SER A 122 -25.01 14.04 -24.97
N SER A 123 -23.75 14.50 -24.85
CA SER A 123 -22.56 13.65 -24.97
C SER A 123 -21.31 14.34 -24.42
N ILE A 124 -20.28 13.53 -24.17
CA ILE A 124 -18.94 14.00 -23.84
C ILE A 124 -17.89 13.29 -24.72
N THR A 125 -16.68 13.82 -24.77
CA THR A 125 -15.52 13.05 -25.23
C THR A 125 -15.34 11.82 -24.33
N ASN A 126 -15.34 10.61 -24.91
CA ASN A 126 -15.31 9.36 -24.16
C ASN A 126 -13.94 9.00 -23.57
N GLU A 127 -12.84 9.37 -24.22
CA GLU A 127 -11.49 9.07 -23.76
C GLU A 127 -10.58 10.27 -23.97
N ALA A 128 -9.76 10.59 -22.97
CA ALA A 128 -8.79 11.66 -23.05
C ALA A 128 -7.59 11.40 -22.14
N ARG A 129 -6.44 11.94 -22.53
CA ARG A 129 -5.27 12.00 -21.66
C ARG A 129 -5.43 13.12 -20.63
N PRO A 130 -4.82 12.99 -19.45
CA PRO A 130 -4.65 14.13 -18.56
C PRO A 130 -3.97 15.31 -19.27
N GLY A 131 -4.52 16.51 -19.11
CA GLY A 131 -4.06 17.72 -19.79
C GLY A 131 -4.65 17.97 -21.19
N GLU A 132 -5.37 17.03 -21.79
CA GLU A 132 -6.10 17.26 -23.04
C GLU A 132 -7.42 18.00 -22.77
N ASN A 133 -7.95 18.62 -23.83
CA ASN A 133 -9.26 19.26 -23.79
C ASN A 133 -10.34 18.25 -24.21
N ILE A 134 -11.40 18.17 -23.42
CA ILE A 134 -12.61 17.40 -23.74
C ILE A 134 -13.74 18.34 -24.13
N SER A 135 -14.64 17.86 -24.99
CA SER A 135 -15.86 18.55 -25.39
C SER A 135 -17.05 17.93 -24.67
N ILE A 136 -17.89 18.78 -24.09
CA ILE A 136 -19.18 18.43 -23.48
C ILE A 136 -20.25 19.12 -24.33
N LYS A 137 -21.18 18.34 -24.89
CA LYS A 137 -22.26 18.83 -25.75
C LYS A 137 -23.59 18.74 -25.03
N GLY A 138 -24.47 19.68 -25.33
CA GLY A 138 -25.72 19.81 -24.59
C GLY A 138 -26.52 21.05 -24.94
N ASP A 139 -27.31 21.51 -23.97
CA ASP A 139 -28.04 22.77 -24.05
C ASP A 139 -27.87 23.58 -22.77
N TYR A 140 -27.93 24.90 -22.90
CA TYR A 140 -27.65 25.88 -21.85
C TYR A 140 -26.28 25.71 -21.15
N LEU A 141 -25.27 25.21 -21.86
CA LEU A 141 -23.91 25.02 -21.31
C LEU A 141 -23.17 26.35 -21.03
N ASN A 142 -23.63 27.46 -21.60
CA ASN A 142 -23.17 28.81 -21.27
C ASN A 142 -23.50 29.23 -19.82
N TRP A 143 -24.41 28.51 -19.15
CA TRP A 143 -24.78 28.74 -17.75
C TRP A 143 -24.03 27.85 -16.76
N VAL A 144 -23.15 26.98 -17.25
CA VAL A 144 -22.28 26.15 -16.41
C VAL A 144 -21.25 27.03 -15.70
N THR A 145 -21.04 26.78 -14.43
CA THR A 145 -20.13 27.52 -13.54
C THR A 145 -18.97 26.66 -13.04
N GLY A 146 -19.11 25.33 -13.10
CA GLY A 146 -18.04 24.40 -12.77
C GLY A 146 -18.31 23.00 -13.29
N VAL A 147 -17.24 22.27 -13.58
CA VAL A 147 -17.25 20.85 -13.92
C VAL A 147 -16.48 20.09 -12.86
N THR A 148 -17.14 19.16 -12.19
CA THR A 148 -16.53 18.29 -11.17
C THR A 148 -16.20 16.94 -11.78
N PHE A 149 -14.94 16.54 -11.70
CA PHE A 149 -14.44 15.22 -12.11
C PHE A 149 -14.70 14.18 -11.00
N ASN A 150 -14.59 12.90 -11.36
CA ASN A 150 -14.95 11.77 -10.48
C ASN A 150 -14.17 11.73 -9.15
N ASP A 151 -12.96 12.27 -9.11
CA ASP A 151 -12.13 12.41 -7.91
C ASP A 151 -12.48 13.65 -7.05
N GLY A 152 -13.55 14.37 -7.41
CA GLY A 152 -14.04 15.57 -6.73
C GLY A 152 -13.36 16.87 -7.18
N LYS A 153 -12.50 16.83 -8.20
CA LYS A 153 -11.82 18.03 -8.70
C LYS A 153 -12.74 18.93 -9.50
N ILE A 154 -12.78 20.21 -9.13
CA ILE A 154 -13.63 21.20 -9.76
C ILE A 154 -12.80 22.07 -10.71
N VAL A 155 -13.20 22.11 -11.96
CA VAL A 155 -12.69 23.03 -12.99
C VAL A 155 -13.72 24.13 -13.20
N THR A 156 -13.31 25.39 -12.99
CA THR A 156 -14.16 26.58 -13.18
C THR A 156 -13.63 27.52 -14.28
N SER A 157 -12.47 27.19 -14.87
CA SER A 157 -11.91 27.91 -16.01
C SER A 157 -12.03 27.03 -17.25
N PHE A 158 -12.77 27.50 -18.24
CA PHE A 158 -13.08 26.74 -19.43
C PHE A 158 -12.25 27.23 -20.62
N VAL A 159 -11.95 26.32 -21.54
CA VAL A 159 -11.24 26.63 -22.79
C VAL A 159 -12.15 27.41 -23.73
N SER A 160 -13.41 26.99 -23.82
CA SER A 160 -14.48 27.70 -24.49
C SER A 160 -15.81 27.32 -23.86
N GLN A 161 -16.78 28.23 -23.93
CA GLN A 161 -18.10 28.03 -23.36
C GLN A 161 -19.13 28.70 -24.26
N THR A 162 -20.05 27.90 -24.78
CA THR A 162 -21.16 28.32 -25.62
C THR A 162 -22.45 27.67 -25.13
N LYS A 163 -23.60 28.04 -25.68
CA LYS A 163 -24.90 27.43 -25.31
C LYS A 163 -24.91 25.92 -25.49
N ASN A 164 -24.27 25.39 -26.55
CA ASN A 164 -24.39 23.98 -26.91
C ASN A 164 -23.10 23.17 -26.75
N GLU A 165 -21.98 23.83 -26.48
CA GLU A 165 -20.69 23.17 -26.28
C GLU A 165 -19.87 23.88 -25.19
N LEU A 166 -19.30 23.06 -24.30
CA LEU A 166 -18.35 23.46 -23.27
C LEU A 166 -17.06 22.66 -23.45
N GLN A 167 -15.92 23.34 -23.54
CA GLN A 167 -14.61 22.68 -23.58
C GLN A 167 -13.85 22.91 -22.29
N VAL A 168 -13.38 21.82 -21.68
CA VAL A 168 -12.63 21.85 -20.42
C VAL A 168 -11.34 21.03 -20.55
N THR A 169 -10.28 21.47 -19.89
CA THR A 169 -9.03 20.72 -19.80
C THR A 169 -9.12 19.69 -18.69
N VAL A 170 -8.76 18.43 -18.98
CA VAL A 170 -8.73 17.33 -18.01
C VAL A 170 -7.61 17.59 -17.00
N PRO A 171 -7.90 17.65 -15.68
CA PRO A 171 -6.86 17.77 -14.66
C PRO A 171 -5.81 16.65 -14.75
N ILE A 172 -4.55 16.95 -14.40
CA ILE A 172 -3.42 16.02 -14.54
C ILE A 172 -3.60 14.71 -13.75
N ASP A 173 -4.37 14.79 -12.66
CA ASP A 173 -4.64 13.74 -11.69
C ASP A 173 -6.11 13.32 -11.66
N ALA A 174 -6.88 13.68 -12.70
CA ALA A 174 -8.25 13.23 -12.86
C ALA A 174 -8.33 11.70 -12.94
N GLN A 175 -9.44 11.15 -12.47
CA GLN A 175 -9.76 9.73 -12.56
C GLN A 175 -10.92 9.49 -13.53
N THR A 176 -10.93 8.30 -14.13
CA THR A 176 -12.06 7.82 -14.94
C THR A 176 -13.36 7.87 -14.15
N GLY A 177 -14.43 8.39 -14.76
CA GLY A 177 -15.77 8.43 -14.18
C GLY A 177 -16.68 9.45 -14.86
N THR A 178 -17.86 9.65 -14.29
CA THR A 178 -18.82 10.68 -14.74
C THR A 178 -18.35 12.07 -14.36
N LEU A 179 -18.92 13.09 -15.02
CA LEU A 179 -18.70 14.49 -14.70
C LEU A 179 -19.98 15.09 -14.11
N VAL A 180 -19.85 16.00 -13.14
CA VAL A 180 -20.97 16.74 -12.57
C VAL A 180 -20.82 18.22 -12.92
N LEU A 181 -21.75 18.75 -13.70
CA LEU A 181 -21.79 20.15 -14.12
C LEU A 181 -22.66 20.94 -13.15
N ALA A 182 -22.07 21.93 -12.48
CA ALA A 182 -22.80 22.93 -11.72
C ALA A 182 -23.22 24.06 -12.65
N TYR A 183 -24.49 24.44 -12.68
CA TYR A 183 -25.00 25.56 -13.47
C TYR A 183 -25.94 26.41 -12.63
N GLY A 184 -26.13 27.67 -13.02
CA GLY A 184 -26.94 28.59 -12.22
C GLY A 184 -27.65 29.64 -13.05
N GLY A 185 -28.98 29.66 -12.97
CA GLY A 185 -29.84 30.73 -13.45
C GLY A 185 -30.42 31.48 -12.27
N THR A 186 -31.75 31.53 -12.18
CA THR A 186 -32.45 32.00 -10.96
C THR A 186 -32.15 31.10 -9.77
N ASP A 187 -32.15 29.79 -9.98
CA ASP A 187 -31.70 28.79 -9.02
C ASP A 187 -30.42 28.10 -9.52
N SER A 188 -29.64 27.55 -8.58
CA SER A 188 -28.47 26.71 -8.88
C SER A 188 -28.86 25.25 -8.86
N SER A 189 -28.30 24.46 -9.78
CA SER A 189 -28.55 23.03 -9.89
C SER A 189 -27.33 22.31 -10.49
N PHE A 190 -27.43 20.99 -10.60
CA PHE A 190 -26.39 20.13 -11.13
C PHE A 190 -26.95 19.16 -12.16
N VAL A 191 -26.12 18.79 -13.13
CA VAL A 191 -26.40 17.69 -14.07
C VAL A 191 -25.19 16.77 -14.12
N GLU A 192 -25.43 15.48 -13.93
CA GLU A 192 -24.41 14.44 -14.07
C GLU A 192 -24.45 13.87 -15.49
N THR A 193 -23.28 13.60 -16.07
CA THR A 193 -23.18 12.98 -17.39
C THR A 193 -23.60 11.51 -17.31
N THR A 194 -24.34 11.03 -18.31
CA THR A 194 -24.67 9.61 -18.44
C THR A 194 -23.46 8.79 -18.91
N ASP A 195 -22.63 9.40 -19.77
CA ASP A 195 -21.41 8.82 -20.28
C ASP A 195 -20.26 8.97 -19.26
N THR A 196 -19.35 8.01 -19.29
CA THR A 196 -18.13 8.00 -18.49
C THR A 196 -16.97 8.55 -19.30
N LEU A 197 -16.22 9.50 -18.73
CA LEU A 197 -14.92 9.90 -19.26
C LEU A 197 -13.88 8.86 -18.84
N HIS A 198 -13.24 8.22 -19.82
CA HIS A 198 -12.10 7.34 -19.61
C HIS A 198 -10.80 8.14 -19.65
N VAL A 199 -10.15 8.28 -18.49
CA VAL A 199 -8.85 8.91 -18.40
C VAL A 199 -7.78 7.89 -18.75
N THR A 200 -6.99 8.18 -19.78
CA THR A 200 -5.94 7.29 -20.26
C THR A 200 -4.88 7.04 -19.19
N LEU A 201 -4.51 5.77 -18.98
CA LEU A 201 -3.49 5.34 -18.01
C LEU A 201 -2.22 4.79 -18.71
N PRO A 202 -1.07 4.81 -18.04
CA PRO A 202 0.14 4.15 -18.53
C PRO A 202 -0.04 2.62 -18.55
N MET A 203 0.56 1.94 -19.51
CA MET A 203 0.56 0.47 -19.58
C MET A 203 1.91 -0.05 -20.05
N ALA A 204 2.57 -0.88 -19.24
CA ALA A 204 3.82 -1.55 -19.62
C ALA A 204 3.53 -2.89 -20.32
N THR A 205 4.08 -3.09 -21.51
CA THR A 205 3.87 -4.31 -22.31
C THR A 205 5.13 -5.17 -22.44
N MET A 206 6.31 -4.59 -22.24
CA MET A 206 7.59 -5.30 -22.33
C MET A 206 8.59 -4.74 -21.32
N LEU A 207 9.38 -5.63 -20.74
CA LEU A 207 10.45 -5.32 -19.80
C LEU A 207 11.74 -5.90 -20.38
N SER A 208 12.78 -5.09 -20.56
CA SER A 208 14.03 -5.51 -21.19
C SER A 208 15.26 -4.84 -20.56
N PRO A 209 16.32 -5.59 -20.22
CA PRO A 209 16.44 -7.04 -20.35
C PRO A 209 15.49 -7.78 -19.40
N ASN A 210 15.09 -8.99 -19.77
CA ASN A 210 14.31 -9.89 -18.91
C ASN A 210 14.76 -11.34 -19.22
N PRO A 211 15.51 -11.99 -18.32
CA PRO A 211 15.80 -11.59 -16.94
C PRO A 211 16.82 -10.44 -16.82
N VAL A 212 16.77 -9.71 -15.70
CA VAL A 212 17.64 -8.54 -15.38
C VAL A 212 18.45 -8.77 -14.11
N LYS A 213 19.54 -8.02 -13.90
CA LYS A 213 20.31 -8.00 -12.64
C LYS A 213 19.91 -6.82 -11.78
N HIS A 214 20.14 -6.90 -10.47
CA HIS A 214 20.02 -5.73 -9.59
C HIS A 214 20.99 -4.62 -9.99
N ALA A 215 20.58 -3.37 -9.78
CA ALA A 215 21.26 -2.11 -10.14
C ALA A 215 21.48 -1.86 -11.65
N ASP A 216 21.28 -2.84 -12.52
CA ASP A 216 21.28 -2.66 -13.97
C ASP A 216 20.05 -1.84 -14.42
N GLU A 217 20.17 -1.25 -15.61
CA GLU A 217 19.07 -0.52 -16.23
C GLU A 217 18.00 -1.48 -16.78
N LEU A 218 16.74 -1.18 -16.47
CA LEU A 218 15.57 -1.81 -17.06
C LEU A 218 14.86 -0.79 -17.96
N THR A 219 14.72 -1.16 -19.23
CA THR A 219 13.82 -0.51 -20.18
C THR A 219 12.42 -1.11 -20.05
N ILE A 220 11.47 -0.27 -19.66
CA ILE A 220 10.03 -0.56 -19.65
C ILE A 220 9.45 0.04 -20.93
N THR A 221 8.90 -0.78 -21.81
CA THR A 221 8.25 -0.34 -23.05
C THR A 221 6.74 -0.52 -22.94
N GLY A 222 5.98 0.40 -23.52
CA GLY A 222 4.53 0.41 -23.35
C GLY A 222 3.83 1.58 -24.05
N THR A 223 2.67 1.95 -23.53
CA THR A 223 1.87 3.10 -23.97
C THR A 223 1.66 4.08 -22.82
N ASN A 224 1.62 5.36 -23.16
CA ASN A 224 1.34 6.48 -22.25
C ASN A 224 2.25 6.51 -21.02
N LEU A 225 3.48 6.00 -21.14
CA LEU A 225 4.40 5.85 -20.02
C LEU A 225 4.91 7.19 -19.48
N ASP A 226 4.77 8.27 -20.24
CA ASP A 226 4.98 9.64 -19.78
C ASP A 226 4.03 10.06 -18.65
N LEU A 227 2.88 9.39 -18.51
CA LEU A 227 1.91 9.63 -17.45
C LEU A 227 2.28 8.95 -16.12
N ALA A 228 3.22 8.01 -16.12
CA ALA A 228 3.65 7.33 -14.90
C ALA A 228 4.52 8.28 -14.05
N THR A 229 4.16 8.44 -12.78
CA THR A 229 4.92 9.23 -11.80
C THR A 229 5.75 8.36 -10.86
N LYS A 230 5.37 7.07 -10.72
CA LYS A 230 6.10 6.10 -9.91
C LYS A 230 6.13 4.72 -10.57
N VAL A 231 7.17 3.96 -10.26
CA VAL A 231 7.34 2.55 -10.65
C VAL A 231 7.58 1.73 -9.38
N TYR A 232 6.74 0.73 -9.13
CA TYR A 232 6.90 -0.22 -8.03
C TYR A 232 7.40 -1.56 -8.58
N PHE A 233 8.45 -2.05 -7.95
CA PHE A 233 9.03 -3.37 -8.20
C PHE A 233 8.56 -4.35 -7.13
N ASN A 234 8.31 -5.60 -7.52
CA ASN A 234 7.90 -6.61 -6.55
C ASN A 234 9.01 -6.85 -5.51
N GLY A 235 8.64 -6.93 -4.22
CA GLY A 235 9.57 -7.05 -3.10
C GLY A 235 10.20 -5.73 -2.62
N VAL A 236 9.97 -4.61 -3.32
CA VAL A 236 10.52 -3.29 -2.95
C VAL A 236 9.42 -2.45 -2.28
N ALA A 237 9.67 -1.98 -1.06
CA ALA A 237 8.67 -1.23 -0.28
C ALA A 237 8.43 0.20 -0.82
N ALA A 238 9.50 0.86 -1.28
CA ALA A 238 9.44 2.22 -1.80
C ALA A 238 9.33 2.23 -3.33
N ALA A 239 8.50 3.13 -3.86
CA ALA A 239 8.41 3.33 -5.30
C ALA A 239 9.66 4.03 -5.85
N VAL A 240 10.06 3.68 -7.07
CA VAL A 240 11.03 4.46 -7.84
C VAL A 240 10.33 5.69 -8.40
N THR A 241 10.80 6.88 -8.03
CA THR A 241 10.29 8.18 -8.50
C THR A 241 11.28 8.92 -9.41
N THR A 242 12.51 8.43 -9.51
CA THR A 242 13.57 9.01 -10.34
C THR A 242 13.87 8.10 -11.51
N PHE A 243 13.59 8.57 -12.72
CA PHE A 243 13.82 7.82 -13.95
C PHE A 243 15.07 8.33 -14.66
N ILE A 244 15.81 7.42 -15.31
CA ILE A 244 16.96 7.78 -16.14
C ILE A 244 16.47 8.51 -17.39
N SER A 245 15.38 8.02 -17.99
CA SER A 245 14.67 8.69 -19.07
C SER A 245 13.20 8.24 -19.10
N GLN A 246 12.34 9.09 -19.64
CA GLN A 246 10.91 8.83 -19.77
C GLN A 246 10.37 9.47 -21.04
N SER A 247 9.53 8.72 -21.74
CA SER A 247 8.74 9.14 -22.90
C SER A 247 7.41 8.39 -22.90
N ALA A 248 6.51 8.73 -23.82
CA ALA A 248 5.22 8.06 -23.92
C ALA A 248 5.31 6.55 -24.21
N THR A 249 6.42 6.07 -24.76
CA THR A 249 6.59 4.66 -25.14
C THR A 249 7.65 3.92 -24.34
N LYS A 250 8.46 4.64 -23.55
CA LYS A 250 9.60 4.06 -22.83
C LYS A 250 9.89 4.76 -21.51
N ILE A 251 10.12 3.98 -20.46
CA ILE A 251 10.76 4.40 -19.21
C ILE A 251 12.07 3.62 -19.05
N VAL A 252 13.13 4.28 -18.59
CA VAL A 252 14.37 3.62 -18.17
C VAL A 252 14.61 3.91 -16.70
N VAL A 253 14.80 2.85 -15.91
CA VAL A 253 15.05 2.92 -14.45
C VAL A 253 16.16 1.95 -14.06
N LYS A 254 16.76 2.14 -12.89
CA LYS A 254 17.62 1.11 -12.28
C LYS A 254 16.76 0.15 -11.45
N VAL A 255 17.08 -1.14 -11.52
CA VAL A 255 16.39 -2.17 -10.73
C VAL A 255 16.85 -2.10 -9.26
N PRO A 256 15.95 -1.85 -8.30
CA PRO A 256 16.32 -1.81 -6.87
C PRO A 256 16.82 -3.15 -6.34
N GLY A 257 17.67 -3.14 -5.33
CA GLY A 257 18.34 -4.32 -4.77
C GLY A 257 17.40 -5.32 -4.09
N GLU A 258 16.21 -4.92 -3.66
CA GLU A 258 15.22 -5.81 -3.04
C GLU A 258 14.30 -6.50 -4.06
N THR A 259 14.46 -6.20 -5.36
CA THR A 259 13.54 -6.70 -6.39
C THR A 259 13.57 -8.23 -6.47
N ILE A 260 12.37 -8.82 -6.44
CA ILE A 260 12.12 -10.24 -6.70
C ILE A 260 11.26 -10.40 -7.96
N ASN A 261 11.11 -11.65 -8.45
CA ASN A 261 10.29 -11.93 -9.62
C ASN A 261 8.84 -11.46 -9.44
N GLY A 262 8.24 -10.89 -10.49
CA GLY A 262 6.84 -10.50 -10.50
C GLY A 262 6.54 -9.31 -11.41
N LYS A 263 5.29 -8.85 -11.42
CA LYS A 263 4.88 -7.69 -12.21
C LYS A 263 5.49 -6.39 -11.70
N VAL A 264 5.71 -5.46 -12.61
CA VAL A 264 6.06 -4.07 -12.31
C VAL A 264 4.76 -3.26 -12.32
N THR A 265 4.55 -2.43 -11.30
CA THR A 265 3.34 -1.58 -11.21
C THR A 265 3.72 -0.13 -11.51
N LEU A 266 2.95 0.53 -12.37
CA LEU A 266 3.06 1.95 -12.68
C LEU A 266 1.96 2.71 -11.96
N GLU A 267 2.23 3.92 -11.49
CA GLU A 267 1.23 4.79 -10.86
C GLU A 267 1.17 6.13 -11.59
N ALA A 268 -0.01 6.52 -12.05
CA ALA A 268 -0.25 7.82 -12.66
C ALA A 268 -0.37 8.93 -11.59
N ALA A 269 -0.34 10.21 -12.00
CA ALA A 269 -0.52 11.34 -11.08
C ALA A 269 -1.84 11.30 -10.30
N SER A 270 -2.87 10.65 -10.86
CA SER A 270 -4.17 10.39 -10.23
C SER A 270 -4.13 9.38 -9.08
N GLY A 271 -2.98 8.73 -8.85
CA GLY A 271 -2.82 7.64 -7.88
C GLY A 271 -3.33 6.28 -8.38
N VAL A 272 -3.91 6.22 -9.58
CA VAL A 272 -4.38 4.96 -10.18
C VAL A 272 -3.18 4.13 -10.65
N GLN A 273 -3.20 2.85 -10.31
CA GLN A 273 -2.12 1.91 -10.59
C GLN A 273 -2.47 0.96 -11.75
N THR A 274 -1.48 0.65 -12.58
CA THR A 274 -1.56 -0.36 -13.64
C THR A 274 -0.38 -1.32 -13.53
N MET A 275 -0.58 -2.60 -13.86
CA MET A 275 0.46 -3.61 -13.82
C MET A 275 0.99 -3.92 -15.21
N SER A 276 2.27 -4.25 -15.33
CA SER A 276 2.86 -4.75 -16.57
C SER A 276 2.17 -6.02 -17.06
N SER A 277 2.03 -6.19 -18.37
CA SER A 277 1.43 -7.40 -18.95
C SER A 277 2.28 -8.66 -18.70
N VAL A 278 3.60 -8.49 -18.60
CA VAL A 278 4.59 -9.56 -18.35
C VAL A 278 5.22 -9.44 -16.96
N ASP A 279 5.71 -10.57 -16.43
CA ASP A 279 6.50 -10.60 -15.20
C ASP A 279 7.96 -10.22 -15.49
N LEU A 280 8.57 -9.47 -14.58
CA LEU A 280 10.01 -9.27 -14.52
C LEU A 280 10.66 -10.45 -13.82
N ASN A 281 11.65 -11.06 -14.46
CA ASN A 281 12.52 -12.05 -13.83
C ASN A 281 13.86 -11.41 -13.45
N VAL A 282 14.36 -11.74 -12.27
CA VAL A 282 15.65 -11.28 -11.78
C VAL A 282 16.63 -12.46 -11.74
N LEU A 283 17.84 -12.24 -12.24
CA LEU A 283 18.90 -13.25 -12.20
C LEU A 283 19.39 -13.44 -10.77
N MET A 284 19.27 -14.66 -10.26
CA MET A 284 19.78 -15.07 -8.95
C MET A 284 20.86 -16.16 -9.13
N PRO A 285 21.89 -16.22 -8.26
CA PRO A 285 22.85 -17.31 -8.24
C PRO A 285 22.20 -18.60 -7.74
N SER A 286 22.71 -19.76 -8.15
CA SER A 286 22.33 -21.06 -7.59
C SER A 286 23.53 -21.98 -7.48
N VAL A 287 23.57 -22.80 -6.43
CA VAL A 287 24.61 -23.81 -6.18
C VAL A 287 24.13 -25.16 -6.68
N THR A 288 24.94 -25.84 -7.50
CA THR A 288 24.67 -27.20 -7.98
C THR A 288 25.63 -28.24 -7.43
N LYS A 289 26.86 -27.87 -7.07
CA LYS A 289 27.85 -28.77 -6.47
C LYS A 289 28.83 -28.01 -5.58
N MET A 290 29.28 -28.65 -4.51
CA MET A 290 30.41 -28.24 -3.68
C MET A 290 31.46 -29.36 -3.68
N ASP A 291 32.72 -29.04 -4.00
CA ASP A 291 33.80 -30.02 -4.13
C ASP A 291 35.15 -29.45 -3.66
N PRO A 292 35.90 -30.14 -2.78
CA PRO A 292 35.54 -31.40 -2.15
C PRO A 292 34.38 -31.23 -1.14
N ASN A 293 33.60 -32.28 -0.91
CA ASN A 293 32.57 -32.34 0.12
C ASN A 293 32.52 -33.78 0.68
N PRO A 294 33.20 -34.10 1.80
CA PRO A 294 33.68 -33.16 2.84
C PRO A 294 34.91 -32.33 2.47
N VAL A 295 35.03 -31.14 3.07
CA VAL A 295 36.17 -30.21 2.90
C VAL A 295 36.91 -29.97 4.21
N ASP A 296 38.24 -29.88 4.16
CA ASP A 296 39.06 -29.47 5.31
C ASP A 296 38.97 -27.95 5.51
N PRO A 297 38.81 -27.44 6.76
CA PRO A 297 38.91 -26.02 7.04
C PRO A 297 40.25 -25.43 6.55
N GLU A 298 40.23 -24.16 6.18
CA GLU A 298 41.38 -23.44 5.62
C GLU A 298 41.88 -23.95 4.26
N THR A 299 41.16 -24.87 3.61
CA THR A 299 41.44 -25.31 2.23
C THR A 299 40.45 -24.70 1.22
N ASN A 300 40.72 -24.88 -0.07
CA ASN A 300 39.86 -24.34 -1.12
C ASN A 300 38.65 -25.25 -1.35
N LEU A 301 37.46 -24.65 -1.31
CA LEU A 301 36.21 -25.23 -1.77
C LEU A 301 35.88 -24.69 -3.16
N THR A 302 35.56 -25.58 -4.09
CA THR A 302 35.01 -25.25 -5.40
C THR A 302 33.49 -25.37 -5.36
N ILE A 303 32.81 -24.27 -5.61
CA ILE A 303 31.36 -24.18 -5.72
C ILE A 303 31.02 -24.05 -7.20
N THR A 304 30.28 -25.00 -7.75
CA THR A 304 29.77 -24.98 -9.13
C THR A 304 28.29 -24.62 -9.12
N GLY A 305 27.84 -23.88 -10.12
CA GLY A 305 26.49 -23.34 -10.12
C GLY A 305 26.12 -22.53 -11.37
N ILE A 306 25.08 -21.70 -11.23
CA ILE A 306 24.61 -20.77 -12.26
C ILE A 306 24.67 -19.35 -11.70
N ASN A 307 25.00 -18.37 -12.56
CA ASN A 307 25.11 -16.95 -12.23
C ASN A 307 26.00 -16.65 -11.00
N LEU A 308 27.03 -17.47 -10.76
CA LEU A 308 27.88 -17.33 -9.58
C LEU A 308 28.73 -16.05 -9.59
N ASN A 309 28.85 -15.37 -10.73
CA ASN A 309 29.44 -14.03 -10.82
C ASN A 309 28.56 -12.94 -10.17
N LEU A 310 27.34 -13.27 -9.75
CA LEU A 310 26.42 -12.40 -9.01
C LEU A 310 26.50 -12.62 -7.49
N VAL A 311 27.46 -13.41 -7.01
CA VAL A 311 27.67 -13.61 -5.56
C VAL A 311 28.60 -12.53 -5.02
N SER A 312 28.19 -11.82 -3.97
CA SER A 312 28.98 -10.80 -3.27
C SER A 312 29.62 -11.32 -1.99
N SER A 313 29.03 -12.35 -1.38
CA SER A 313 29.54 -12.97 -0.16
C SER A 313 29.08 -14.42 -0.02
N ILE A 314 29.83 -15.20 0.77
CA ILE A 314 29.44 -16.56 1.15
C ILE A 314 29.51 -16.64 2.67
N LEU A 315 28.37 -16.91 3.31
CA LEU A 315 28.27 -17.19 4.74
C LEU A 315 28.30 -18.70 4.94
N PHE A 316 29.31 -19.16 5.68
CA PHE A 316 29.41 -20.54 6.17
C PHE A 316 28.81 -20.63 7.57
N GLN A 317 28.37 -21.81 7.97
CA GLN A 317 27.91 -22.02 9.34
C GLN A 317 29.06 -21.77 10.34
N ASN A 318 28.75 -21.00 11.38
CA ASN A 318 29.68 -20.60 12.43
C ASN A 318 30.92 -19.82 11.94
N ALA A 319 30.78 -19.00 10.89
CA ALA A 319 31.84 -18.11 10.43
C ALA A 319 31.29 -16.77 9.94
N ASP A 320 32.14 -15.74 9.91
CA ASP A 320 31.81 -14.46 9.29
C ASP A 320 31.69 -14.60 7.75
N PRO A 321 30.88 -13.76 7.08
CA PRO A 321 30.76 -13.77 5.63
C PRO A 321 32.10 -13.56 4.91
N VAL A 322 32.41 -14.46 3.97
CA VAL A 322 33.58 -14.34 3.10
C VAL A 322 33.24 -13.50 1.87
N THR A 323 33.93 -12.38 1.68
CA THR A 323 33.73 -11.44 0.56
C THR A 323 34.88 -11.44 -0.46
N LYS A 324 35.92 -12.23 -0.21
CA LYS A 324 37.09 -12.38 -1.10
C LYS A 324 37.20 -13.83 -1.54
N PHE A 325 37.12 -14.05 -2.85
CA PHE A 325 37.22 -15.37 -3.46
C PHE A 325 38.59 -15.55 -4.11
N VAL A 326 39.06 -16.80 -4.18
CA VAL A 326 40.29 -17.16 -4.91
C VAL A 326 40.07 -16.96 -6.41
N SER A 327 38.90 -17.35 -6.90
CA SER A 327 38.44 -17.05 -8.26
C SER A 327 36.91 -17.06 -8.32
N GLN A 328 36.34 -16.36 -9.30
CA GLN A 328 34.90 -16.28 -9.51
C GLN A 328 34.58 -16.14 -11.00
N SER A 329 33.63 -16.93 -11.48
CA SER A 329 33.05 -16.90 -12.83
C SER A 329 31.54 -17.11 -12.75
N ALA A 330 30.86 -17.09 -13.89
CA ALA A 330 29.41 -17.34 -13.94
C ALA A 330 29.01 -18.75 -13.50
N THR A 331 29.92 -19.72 -13.59
CA THR A 331 29.63 -21.14 -13.31
C THR A 331 30.42 -21.72 -12.14
N GLN A 332 31.41 -20.99 -11.61
CA GLN A 332 32.28 -21.49 -10.55
C GLN A 332 32.77 -20.37 -9.63
N ILE A 333 32.81 -20.64 -8.32
CA ILE A 333 33.56 -19.88 -7.32
C ILE A 333 34.56 -20.83 -6.66
N VAL A 334 35.81 -20.39 -6.52
CA VAL A 334 36.78 -21.03 -5.62
C VAL A 334 36.96 -20.13 -4.41
N VAL A 335 36.68 -20.65 -3.22
CA VAL A 335 36.73 -19.90 -1.96
C VAL A 335 37.52 -20.68 -0.91
N LYS A 336 38.32 -19.98 -0.11
CA LYS A 336 39.01 -20.58 1.02
C LYS A 336 38.03 -20.72 2.19
N VAL A 337 37.83 -21.95 2.66
CA VAL A 337 36.92 -22.23 3.79
C VAL A 337 37.51 -21.65 5.07
N PRO A 338 36.77 -20.83 5.86
CA PRO A 338 37.27 -20.29 7.12
C PRO A 338 37.61 -21.37 8.16
N LYS A 339 38.38 -21.00 9.18
CA LYS A 339 38.61 -21.85 10.36
C LYS A 339 37.36 -21.86 11.24
N GLY A 340 37.07 -22.99 11.88
CA GLY A 340 35.98 -23.10 12.87
C GLY A 340 34.58 -23.25 12.26
N VAL A 341 34.49 -23.42 10.94
CA VAL A 341 33.24 -23.74 10.25
C VAL A 341 32.67 -25.06 10.75
N THR A 342 31.34 -25.14 10.80
CA THR A 342 30.62 -26.38 11.08
C THR A 342 29.93 -26.91 9.83
N GLU A 343 29.46 -28.16 9.89
CA GLU A 343 28.62 -28.73 8.85
C GLU A 343 27.33 -27.89 8.70
N GLY A 344 26.88 -27.73 7.46
CA GLY A 344 25.58 -27.13 7.15
C GLY A 344 25.53 -26.49 5.77
N LYS A 345 24.39 -25.87 5.44
CA LYS A 345 24.23 -25.18 4.16
C LYS A 345 25.00 -23.87 4.15
N ILE A 346 25.47 -23.45 2.98
CA ILE A 346 26.07 -22.13 2.80
C ILE A 346 25.01 -21.15 2.30
N THR A 347 25.17 -19.88 2.65
CA THR A 347 24.29 -18.79 2.19
C THR A 347 25.07 -17.82 1.32
N LEU A 348 24.64 -17.63 0.09
CA LEU A 348 25.21 -16.71 -0.88
C LEU A 348 24.53 -15.34 -0.76
N GLY A 349 25.29 -14.28 -0.49
CA GLY A 349 24.82 -12.91 -0.68
C GLY A 349 24.82 -12.52 -2.15
N VAL A 350 23.75 -11.88 -2.62
CA VAL A 350 23.62 -11.46 -4.03
C VAL A 350 24.24 -10.07 -4.23
N LEU A 351 24.91 -9.86 -5.36
CA LEU A 351 25.58 -8.60 -5.70
C LEU A 351 24.54 -7.49 -5.93
N ASN A 352 24.80 -6.31 -5.35
CA ASN A 352 23.91 -5.14 -5.40
C ASN A 352 22.49 -5.40 -4.85
N SER A 353 22.34 -6.40 -3.99
CA SER A 353 21.07 -6.83 -3.42
C SER A 353 21.22 -7.16 -1.94
N ILE A 354 20.13 -7.05 -1.19
CA ILE A 354 20.04 -7.54 0.20
C ILE A 354 19.56 -8.99 0.26
N LEU A 355 19.19 -9.58 -0.88
CA LEU A 355 18.69 -10.93 -0.97
C LEU A 355 19.83 -11.95 -0.84
N THR A 356 19.47 -13.14 -0.36
CA THR A 356 20.39 -14.25 -0.18
C THR A 356 19.84 -15.53 -0.79
N VAL A 357 20.72 -16.42 -1.24
CA VAL A 357 20.36 -17.76 -1.75
C VAL A 357 21.10 -18.82 -0.94
N GLN A 358 20.36 -19.78 -0.38
CA GLN A 358 20.94 -20.90 0.35
C GLN A 358 21.30 -22.06 -0.60
N SER A 359 22.36 -22.81 -0.31
CA SER A 359 22.68 -24.03 -1.05
C SER A 359 21.63 -25.13 -0.83
N GLY A 360 21.39 -25.95 -1.86
CA GLY A 360 20.56 -27.15 -1.73
C GLY A 360 21.23 -28.21 -0.86
N ASP A 361 22.50 -28.50 -1.15
CA ASP A 361 23.30 -29.48 -0.41
C ASP A 361 23.92 -28.88 0.86
N ILE A 362 24.14 -29.76 1.84
CA ILE A 362 24.92 -29.50 3.05
C ILE A 362 26.41 -29.61 2.72
N LEU A 363 27.20 -28.62 3.14
CA LEU A 363 28.66 -28.69 3.13
C LEU A 363 29.12 -29.46 4.37
N LYS A 364 29.73 -30.62 4.16
CA LYS A 364 30.36 -31.43 5.19
C LYS A 364 31.78 -30.98 5.42
N ILE A 365 32.23 -31.05 6.68
CA ILE A 365 33.58 -30.70 7.08
C ILE A 365 34.36 -31.98 7.40
N THR A 366 35.56 -32.14 6.84
CA THR A 366 36.40 -33.32 7.08
C THR A 366 36.72 -33.42 8.59
N GLY A 367 36.54 -34.62 9.15
CA GLY A 367 36.73 -34.86 10.58
C GLY A 367 35.59 -34.38 11.48
N ALA A 368 34.53 -33.78 10.92
CA ALA A 368 33.27 -33.63 11.64
C ALA A 368 32.68 -35.04 11.87
N ILE A 369 32.38 -35.35 13.13
CA ILE A 369 31.66 -36.58 13.45
C ILE A 369 30.21 -36.36 12.98
N PRO A 370 29.65 -37.23 12.13
CA PRO A 370 28.24 -37.10 11.75
C PRO A 370 27.38 -37.17 13.01
N PRO A 371 26.31 -36.36 13.13
CA PRO A 371 25.42 -36.42 14.27
C PRO A 371 24.95 -37.85 14.54
N PRO A 372 24.81 -38.24 15.81
CA PRO A 372 24.31 -39.56 16.14
C PRO A 372 22.93 -39.78 15.50
N VAL A 373 22.72 -40.88 14.76
CA VAL A 373 21.37 -41.20 14.25
C VAL A 373 20.41 -41.39 15.43
N ILE A 374 19.28 -40.67 15.45
CA ILE A 374 18.30 -40.75 16.54
C ILE A 374 17.00 -41.34 16.01
N ALA A 375 16.63 -42.53 16.51
CA ALA A 375 15.38 -43.19 16.14
C ALA A 375 14.15 -42.57 16.81
N PHE A 376 14.32 -41.96 17.98
CA PHE A 376 13.25 -41.32 18.74
C PHE A 376 13.72 -39.97 19.31
N PRO A 377 13.55 -38.87 18.55
CA PRO A 377 14.10 -37.57 18.93
C PRO A 377 13.32 -36.94 20.07
N PHE A 378 14.04 -36.34 21.01
CA PHE A 378 13.53 -35.48 22.08
C PHE A 378 13.71 -34.01 21.73
N TYR A 379 14.82 -33.65 21.10
CA TYR A 379 15.11 -32.30 20.63
C TYR A 379 15.92 -32.35 19.34
N THR A 380 15.49 -31.55 18.36
CA THR A 380 16.23 -31.23 17.13
C THR A 380 16.31 -29.70 16.98
N ASP A 381 15.34 -29.04 16.35
CA ASP A 381 15.22 -27.56 16.36
C ASP A 381 14.24 -27.03 17.43
N ALA A 382 13.51 -27.96 18.02
CA ALA A 382 12.56 -27.75 19.09
C ALA A 382 12.42 -29.06 19.88
N VAL A 383 11.89 -28.97 21.10
CA VAL A 383 11.44 -30.17 21.81
C VAL A 383 10.34 -30.81 20.98
N THR A 384 10.54 -32.07 20.60
CA THR A 384 9.64 -32.75 19.68
C THR A 384 8.32 -33.12 20.36
N SER A 385 7.29 -33.41 19.56
CA SER A 385 6.00 -33.89 20.07
C SER A 385 6.06 -35.26 20.74
N ASN A 386 7.17 -35.99 20.58
CA ASN A 386 7.45 -37.22 21.33
C ASN A 386 7.55 -36.94 22.84
N TRP A 387 7.87 -35.69 23.20
CA TRP A 387 7.84 -35.21 24.57
C TRP A 387 6.53 -34.46 24.85
N ASN A 388 5.56 -35.15 25.45
CA ASN A 388 4.19 -34.64 25.65
C ASN A 388 3.90 -34.12 27.07
N GLY A 389 4.94 -33.75 27.82
CA GLY A 389 4.81 -33.19 29.16
C GLY A 389 5.18 -31.71 29.23
N TRP A 390 5.94 -31.33 30.25
CA TRP A 390 6.41 -29.97 30.49
C TRP A 390 7.86 -29.76 30.05
N ILE A 391 8.18 -28.50 29.74
CA ILE A 391 9.52 -28.03 29.37
C ILE A 391 9.88 -26.90 30.34
N GLY A 392 11.06 -26.96 30.94
CA GLY A 392 11.53 -25.98 31.93
C GLY A 392 11.21 -26.38 33.37
N GLY A 393 11.29 -25.42 34.31
CA GLY A 393 11.15 -25.71 35.75
C GLY A 393 12.46 -26.09 36.46
N GLY A 394 13.58 -26.06 35.72
CA GLY A 394 14.92 -26.29 36.24
C GLY A 394 15.47 -25.17 37.14
N TRP A 395 16.60 -25.45 37.80
CA TRP A 395 17.26 -24.53 38.73
C TRP A 395 18.73 -24.27 38.38
N GLY A 396 19.34 -23.28 39.03
CA GLY A 396 20.79 -23.04 38.94
C GLY A 396 21.27 -22.55 37.57
N GLY A 397 20.45 -21.75 36.89
CA GLY A 397 20.77 -21.15 35.61
C GLY A 397 19.57 -20.93 34.69
N THR A 398 19.81 -20.80 33.39
CA THR A 398 18.76 -20.63 32.36
C THR A 398 18.97 -21.56 31.17
N ALA A 399 17.89 -21.99 30.52
CA ALA A 399 17.91 -22.71 29.25
C ALA A 399 17.16 -21.91 28.18
N ASN A 400 17.81 -21.66 27.04
CA ASN A 400 17.25 -21.00 25.87
C ASN A 400 17.16 -21.99 24.71
N TYR A 401 15.94 -22.43 24.40
CA TYR A 401 15.62 -23.39 23.34
C TYR A 401 15.51 -22.75 21.93
N SER A 402 15.84 -21.47 21.79
CA SER A 402 15.78 -20.72 20.52
C SER A 402 17.13 -20.12 20.16
N ASN A 403 18.22 -20.75 20.60
CA ASN A 403 19.56 -20.31 20.27
C ASN A 403 19.90 -20.69 18.82
N THR A 404 20.39 -19.74 18.01
CA THR A 404 20.68 -19.95 16.58
C THR A 404 22.17 -20.08 16.27
N SER A 405 23.05 -19.99 17.28
CA SER A 405 24.49 -20.21 17.12
C SER A 405 25.20 -20.47 18.45
N PRO A 406 26.10 -21.46 18.56
CA PRO A 406 26.36 -22.51 17.56
C PRO A 406 25.20 -23.50 17.48
N VAL A 407 25.02 -24.12 16.33
CA VAL A 407 24.02 -25.17 16.06
C VAL A 407 24.75 -26.40 15.52
N ARG A 408 24.33 -27.61 15.91
CA ARG A 408 24.93 -28.84 15.40
C ARG A 408 24.23 -29.29 14.13
N GLU A 409 22.90 -29.33 14.15
CA GLU A 409 22.04 -29.73 13.04
C GLU A 409 20.82 -28.79 12.99
N GLY A 410 20.34 -28.47 11.78
CA GLY A 410 19.20 -27.57 11.61
C GLY A 410 19.53 -26.09 11.85
N ASP A 411 18.60 -25.38 12.47
CA ASP A 411 18.60 -23.93 12.68
C ASP A 411 18.78 -23.53 14.16
N LYS A 412 18.54 -24.44 15.13
CA LYS A 412 18.52 -24.10 16.56
C LYS A 412 19.11 -25.17 17.48
N SER A 413 19.85 -24.71 18.49
CA SER A 413 20.29 -25.53 19.63
C SER A 413 19.70 -25.02 20.96
N ILE A 414 19.82 -25.81 22.03
CA ILE A 414 19.50 -25.37 23.39
C ILE A 414 20.76 -24.77 24.02
N LYS A 415 20.79 -23.46 24.27
CA LYS A 415 21.84 -22.85 25.11
C LYS A 415 21.48 -23.04 26.58
N ILE A 416 22.39 -23.62 27.36
CA ILE A 416 22.24 -23.78 28.80
C ILE A 416 23.33 -22.97 29.49
N ASP A 417 22.92 -21.98 30.29
CA ASP A 417 23.79 -21.14 31.10
C ASP A 417 23.70 -21.61 32.56
N TYR A 418 24.77 -22.20 33.09
CA TYR A 418 24.85 -22.63 34.49
C TYR A 418 25.45 -21.52 35.36
N VAL A 419 24.93 -21.36 36.58
CA VAL A 419 25.55 -20.47 37.59
C VAL A 419 26.49 -21.23 38.55
N GLY A 420 26.63 -22.54 38.37
CA GLY A 420 27.32 -23.46 39.29
C GLY A 420 26.40 -24.01 40.38
N GLY A 421 26.96 -24.84 41.27
CA GLY A 421 26.21 -25.38 42.41
C GLY A 421 25.24 -26.52 42.06
N TYR A 422 25.59 -27.33 41.05
CA TYR A 422 24.79 -28.48 40.59
C TYR A 422 23.43 -28.11 39.99
N GLY A 423 23.36 -26.96 39.33
CA GLY A 423 22.19 -26.49 38.61
C GLY A 423 21.77 -27.43 37.48
N SER A 424 20.46 -27.55 37.25
CA SER A 424 19.90 -28.17 36.05
C SER A 424 18.83 -27.27 35.44
N PRO A 425 19.22 -26.25 34.64
CA PRO A 425 18.28 -25.31 34.06
C PRO A 425 17.43 -25.92 32.94
N MET A 426 18.01 -26.88 32.21
CA MET A 426 17.33 -27.63 31.16
C MET A 426 16.73 -28.89 31.77
N GLN A 427 15.40 -28.91 31.81
CA GLN A 427 14.61 -30.06 32.21
C GLN A 427 13.44 -30.21 31.26
N ILE A 428 13.17 -31.46 30.92
CA ILE A 428 11.96 -31.86 30.20
C ILE A 428 11.36 -33.02 30.99
N GLY A 429 10.06 -32.96 31.28
CA GLY A 429 9.41 -33.92 32.16
C GLY A 429 7.95 -34.13 31.83
N GLY A 430 7.27 -34.99 32.59
CA GLY A 430 5.83 -35.26 32.45
C GLY A 430 5.43 -36.18 31.30
N ALA A 431 6.39 -36.79 30.60
CA ALA A 431 6.12 -37.76 29.54
C ALA A 431 5.97 -39.20 30.09
N ASN A 432 5.56 -40.14 29.25
CA ASN A 432 5.58 -41.58 29.54
C ASN A 432 6.17 -42.35 28.35
N ILE A 433 7.47 -42.21 28.14
CA ILE A 433 8.18 -42.78 26.98
C ILE A 433 8.62 -44.20 27.29
N ASN A 434 8.19 -45.17 26.49
CA ASN A 434 8.63 -46.55 26.62
C ASN A 434 10.09 -46.69 26.17
N LEU A 435 10.96 -47.20 27.06
CA LEU A 435 12.37 -47.42 26.76
C LEU A 435 12.65 -48.77 26.07
N SER A 436 11.65 -49.66 26.02
CA SER A 436 11.77 -50.95 25.34
C SER A 436 12.07 -50.77 23.85
N GLY A 437 13.14 -51.39 23.38
CA GLY A 437 13.59 -51.32 21.99
C GLY A 437 14.69 -50.29 21.73
N TYR A 438 15.00 -49.41 22.69
CA TYR A 438 16.12 -48.48 22.60
C TYR A 438 17.29 -48.94 23.46
N THR A 439 18.51 -48.82 22.93
CA THR A 439 19.74 -49.29 23.61
C THR A 439 20.62 -48.14 24.06
N THR A 440 20.51 -46.98 23.40
CA THR A 440 21.34 -45.82 23.62
C THR A 440 20.51 -44.55 23.74
N PHE A 441 20.94 -43.66 24.63
CA PHE A 441 20.56 -42.25 24.65
C PHE A 441 21.68 -41.45 23.99
N LYS A 442 21.31 -40.58 23.06
CA LYS A 442 22.22 -39.76 22.25
C LYS A 442 22.01 -38.28 22.58
N ILE A 443 23.11 -37.55 22.64
CA ILE A 443 23.13 -36.11 22.88
C ILE A 443 24.42 -35.50 22.29
N SER A 444 24.30 -34.38 21.58
CA SER A 444 25.42 -33.54 21.13
C SER A 444 25.61 -32.37 22.08
N ILE A 445 26.87 -32.10 22.49
CA ILE A 445 27.19 -30.98 23.39
C ILE A 445 28.33 -30.13 22.82
N TYR A 446 28.14 -28.81 22.74
CA TYR A 446 29.20 -27.83 22.47
C TYR A 446 29.62 -27.11 23.75
N GLY A 447 30.91 -27.07 24.03
CA GLY A 447 31.45 -26.30 25.15
C GLY A 447 31.70 -24.83 24.78
N ALA A 448 31.04 -23.89 25.47
CA ALA A 448 31.33 -22.47 25.35
C ALA A 448 32.71 -22.10 25.96
N PRO A 449 33.26 -20.90 25.72
CA PRO A 449 34.51 -20.48 26.34
C PRO A 449 34.51 -20.64 27.87
N GLY A 450 35.57 -21.24 28.43
CA GLY A 450 35.70 -21.52 29.87
C GLY A 450 35.05 -22.83 30.34
N SER A 451 34.47 -23.62 29.44
CA SER A 451 33.83 -24.91 29.77
C SER A 451 34.77 -26.12 29.68
N ASN A 452 36.01 -25.95 29.22
CA ASN A 452 36.91 -27.08 29.01
C ASN A 452 37.18 -27.86 30.30
N GLY A 453 36.96 -29.17 30.27
CA GLY A 453 37.18 -30.04 31.42
C GLY A 453 36.09 -29.95 32.50
N LYS A 454 35.01 -29.19 32.26
CA LYS A 454 33.78 -29.26 33.05
C LYS A 454 33.02 -30.54 32.75
N THR A 455 32.14 -30.91 33.66
CA THR A 455 31.29 -32.09 33.59
C THR A 455 29.83 -31.69 33.70
N VAL A 456 29.01 -32.29 32.85
CA VAL A 456 27.55 -32.33 33.02
C VAL A 456 27.10 -33.77 33.16
N THR A 457 26.01 -34.00 33.87
CA THR A 457 25.44 -35.33 34.07
C THR A 457 24.05 -35.41 33.47
N ILE A 458 23.71 -36.58 32.96
CA ILE A 458 22.37 -36.90 32.44
C ILE A 458 21.63 -37.69 33.51
N ALA A 459 20.47 -37.18 33.93
CA ALA A 459 19.59 -37.86 34.86
C ALA A 459 18.27 -38.23 34.17
N PHE A 460 17.87 -39.50 34.30
CA PHE A 460 16.55 -39.99 33.91
C PHE A 460 15.71 -40.18 35.17
N ASN A 461 14.45 -39.74 35.13
CA ASN A 461 13.47 -39.91 36.22
C ASN A 461 13.92 -39.35 37.58
N GLY A 462 14.67 -38.24 37.58
CA GLY A 462 15.04 -37.52 38.81
C GLY A 462 16.02 -38.27 39.71
N VAL A 463 16.61 -39.38 39.24
CA VAL A 463 17.63 -40.12 39.96
C VAL A 463 19.00 -39.49 39.68
N ASN A 464 19.68 -39.04 40.74
CA ASN A 464 21.06 -38.50 40.74
C ASN A 464 21.88 -38.99 39.54
N GLY A 465 22.22 -38.05 38.64
CA GLY A 465 22.77 -38.31 37.32
C GLY A 465 23.84 -39.41 37.32
N LYS A 466 23.53 -40.52 36.63
CA LYS A 466 24.35 -41.74 36.66
C LYS A 466 25.48 -41.74 35.63
N TYR A 467 25.49 -40.77 34.73
CA TYR A 467 26.47 -40.74 33.64
C TYR A 467 27.01 -39.33 33.40
N ASN A 468 28.31 -39.18 33.63
CA ASN A 468 29.03 -37.92 33.53
C ASN A 468 29.62 -37.74 32.12
N LEU A 469 29.41 -36.57 31.55
CA LEU A 469 29.87 -36.14 30.24
C LEU A 469 30.88 -35.01 30.39
N ASN A 470 32.06 -35.19 29.79
CA ASN A 470 33.13 -34.19 29.82
C ASN A 470 32.95 -33.16 28.72
N VAL A 471 32.71 -31.90 29.07
CA VAL A 471 32.55 -30.81 28.13
C VAL A 471 33.90 -30.43 27.52
N VAL A 472 33.96 -30.37 26.19
CA VAL A 472 35.13 -29.91 25.46
C VAL A 472 34.83 -28.56 24.85
N GLU A 473 35.66 -27.58 25.18
CA GLU A 473 35.48 -26.21 24.71
C GLU A 473 35.75 -26.09 23.21
N GLY A 474 34.94 -25.25 22.54
CA GLY A 474 35.17 -24.82 21.16
C GLY A 474 34.77 -25.85 20.10
N LYS A 475 34.19 -26.99 20.49
CA LYS A 475 33.74 -28.02 19.55
C LYS A 475 32.50 -28.77 20.04
N TRP A 476 31.73 -29.29 19.09
CA TRP A 476 30.68 -30.25 19.35
C TRP A 476 31.29 -31.62 19.71
N THR A 477 30.72 -32.28 20.71
CA THR A 477 31.06 -33.64 21.14
C THR A 477 29.81 -34.47 21.25
N ASP A 478 29.81 -35.63 20.60
CA ASP A 478 28.70 -36.58 20.62
C ASP A 478 28.85 -37.62 21.71
N TYR A 479 27.76 -37.92 22.38
CA TYR A 479 27.69 -39.00 23.35
C TYR A 479 26.61 -39.99 22.94
N ALA A 480 26.96 -41.28 23.00
CA ALA A 480 26.03 -42.39 22.92
C ALA A 480 26.13 -43.17 24.25
N ILE A 481 25.16 -42.95 25.13
CA ILE A 481 25.14 -43.48 26.49
C ILE A 481 24.24 -44.72 26.52
N PRO A 482 24.69 -45.88 27.00
CA PRO A 482 23.81 -47.03 27.14
C PRO A 482 22.63 -46.70 28.07
N VAL A 483 21.38 -46.94 27.64
CA VAL A 483 20.20 -46.62 28.46
C VAL A 483 20.25 -47.33 29.82
N SER A 484 20.82 -48.53 29.87
CA SER A 484 21.02 -49.32 31.09
C SER A 484 21.92 -48.66 32.13
N THR A 485 22.80 -47.73 31.76
CA THR A 485 23.60 -46.96 32.73
C THR A 485 22.83 -45.78 33.30
N LEU A 486 21.84 -45.26 32.56
CA LEU A 486 21.01 -44.13 32.97
C LEU A 486 19.85 -44.56 33.87
N THR A 487 19.19 -45.67 33.56
CA THR A 487 18.03 -46.15 34.33
C THR A 487 17.80 -47.66 34.21
N SER A 488 17.11 -48.22 35.21
CA SER A 488 16.52 -49.57 35.17
C SER A 488 15.01 -49.54 34.94
N ASP A 489 14.40 -48.34 34.89
CA ASP A 489 12.97 -48.19 34.68
C ASP A 489 12.60 -48.54 33.24
N ALA A 490 11.41 -49.12 33.04
CA ALA A 490 10.88 -49.40 31.71
C ALA A 490 10.36 -48.14 30.99
N THR A 491 10.16 -47.04 31.73
CA THR A 491 9.53 -45.81 31.22
C THR A 491 10.34 -44.59 31.63
N LEU A 492 10.60 -43.73 30.66
CA LEU A 492 11.20 -42.41 30.87
C LEU A 492 10.11 -41.35 31.01
N LYS A 493 10.19 -40.59 32.11
CA LYS A 493 9.24 -39.54 32.48
C LYS A 493 9.87 -38.15 32.45
N GLU A 494 11.15 -38.06 32.77
CA GLU A 494 11.90 -36.81 32.77
C GLU A 494 13.38 -37.01 32.48
N ILE A 495 13.98 -35.98 31.88
CA ILE A 495 15.41 -35.88 31.59
C ILE A 495 15.91 -34.53 32.10
N TRP A 496 17.02 -34.58 32.81
CA TRP A 496 17.75 -33.41 33.28
C TRP A 496 19.16 -33.41 32.70
N VAL A 497 19.60 -32.24 32.21
CA VAL A 497 21.00 -31.96 31.89
C VAL A 497 21.53 -31.08 33.01
N GLN A 498 22.37 -31.64 33.87
CA GLN A 498 22.76 -31.03 35.14
C GLN A 498 24.26 -30.73 35.18
N GLU A 499 24.63 -29.58 35.71
CA GLU A 499 26.01 -29.23 36.04
C GLU A 499 26.57 -30.20 37.11
N PHE A 500 27.74 -30.78 36.88
CA PHE A 500 28.31 -31.79 37.79
C PHE A 500 29.80 -31.62 38.04
N SER A 501 30.32 -30.41 37.86
CA SER A 501 31.71 -30.02 38.15
C SER A 501 31.86 -29.40 39.54
N GLY A 502 30.75 -28.94 40.16
CA GLY A 502 30.75 -28.27 41.46
C GLY A 502 31.51 -26.94 41.47
N THR A 503 31.77 -26.35 40.30
CA THR A 503 32.60 -25.15 40.13
C THR A 503 31.85 -24.08 39.31
N GLY A 504 32.41 -22.86 39.24
CA GLY A 504 31.72 -21.65 38.77
C GLY A 504 31.08 -21.69 37.39
N ALA A 505 30.33 -20.63 37.07
CA ALA A 505 29.46 -20.51 35.90
C ALA A 505 30.15 -20.86 34.57
N PHE A 506 29.43 -21.60 33.72
CA PHE A 506 29.80 -21.88 32.34
C PHE A 506 28.55 -22.16 31.51
N SER A 507 28.70 -22.12 30.19
CA SER A 507 27.62 -22.40 29.26
C SER A 507 27.95 -23.60 28.38
N ILE A 508 26.91 -24.34 28.01
CA ILE A 508 26.97 -25.35 26.96
C ILE A 508 25.84 -25.14 25.97
N TYR A 509 25.97 -25.75 24.80
CA TYR A 509 24.87 -25.88 23.85
C TYR A 509 24.58 -27.36 23.66
N VAL A 510 23.30 -27.71 23.64
CA VAL A 510 22.81 -29.07 23.45
C VAL A 510 22.02 -29.14 22.16
N ASP A 511 22.26 -30.18 21.38
CA ASP A 511 21.57 -30.44 20.14
C ASP A 511 21.47 -31.96 19.92
N ASP A 512 20.70 -32.41 18.92
CA ASP A 512 20.52 -33.82 18.56
C ASP A 512 20.37 -34.75 19.77
N MET A 513 19.27 -34.57 20.51
CA MET A 513 19.03 -35.32 21.75
C MET A 513 17.88 -36.31 21.56
N GLY A 514 18.07 -37.59 21.91
CA GLY A 514 17.03 -38.61 21.80
C GLY A 514 17.47 -40.04 22.07
N LEU A 515 16.58 -41.01 21.81
CA LEU A 515 16.87 -42.44 21.97
C LEU A 515 17.15 -43.10 20.63
N ASN A 516 17.95 -44.16 20.68
CA ASN A 516 18.27 -45.00 19.54
C ASN A 516 18.49 -46.46 19.89
#